data_AF-K2CPW0-F1
#
_entry.id   AF-K2CPW0-F1
#
_cell.length_a   1.000
_cell.length_b   1.000
_cell.length_c   1.000
_cell.angle_alpha   90.00
_cell.angle_beta   90.00
_cell.angle_gamma   90.00
#
_symmetry.space_group_name_H-M   'P 1'
#
loop_
_entity.id
_entity.type
_entity.pdbx_description
1 polymer ?
#
loop_
_entity_poly.entity_id
_entity_poly.type
_entity_poly.pdbx_seq_one_letter_code
_entity_poly.pdbx_strand_id
1 'polypeptide(L)' 'MIVRSLVSVLSVFFVMLVGCSRAFDYPEAKVTVKVVDELSNPVENGEVLIGFQKPKRSEQGAIEIAERGVTGADG' A
#
# COMPACT_ATOMS: atom_id res chain seq x y z
N MET A 1 -16.26 -46.69 -16.36
CA MET A 1 -15.69 -46.09 -15.13
C MET A 1 -14.75 -44.91 -15.38
N ILE A 2 -14.24 -44.70 -16.61
CA ILE A 2 -13.21 -43.70 -16.94
C ILE A 2 -13.75 -42.26 -17.04
N VAL A 3 -15.00 -42.09 -17.51
CA VAL A 3 -15.63 -40.77 -17.72
C VAL A 3 -15.86 -39.99 -16.42
N ARG A 4 -16.12 -40.68 -15.30
CA ARG A 4 -16.30 -40.05 -13.97
C ARG A 4 -14.98 -39.50 -13.39
N SER A 5 -13.85 -40.10 -13.77
CA SER A 5 -12.52 -39.68 -13.29
C SER A 5 -12.07 -38.37 -13.95
N LEU A 6 -12.39 -38.19 -15.24
CA LEU A 6 -12.00 -36.99 -16.00
C LEU A 6 -12.69 -35.71 -15.49
N VAL A 7 -13.95 -35.82 -15.05
CA VAL A 7 -14.75 -34.71 -14.51
C VAL A 7 -14.17 -34.20 -13.19
N SER A 8 -13.66 -35.11 -12.34
CA SER A 8 -13.06 -34.76 -11.05
C SER A 8 -11.69 -34.10 -11.18
N VAL A 9 -10.90 -34.45 -12.19
CA VAL A 9 -9.59 -33.80 -12.43
C VAL A 9 -9.77 -32.39 -12.98
N LEU A 10 -10.76 -32.21 -13.87
CA LEU A 10 -11.07 -30.91 -14.46
C LEU A 10 -11.61 -29.91 -13.42
N SER A 11 -12.42 -30.37 -12.47
CA SER A 11 -12.97 -29.52 -11.41
C SER A 11 -11.91 -29.09 -10.40
N VAL A 12 -10.92 -29.93 -10.07
CA VAL A 12 -9.78 -29.56 -9.22
C VAL A 12 -8.91 -28.49 -9.90
N PHE A 13 -8.66 -28.63 -11.21
CA PHE A 13 -7.91 -27.63 -11.98
C PHE A 13 -8.65 -26.28 -12.05
N PHE A 14 -9.97 -26.32 -12.18
CA PHE A 14 -10.79 -25.11 -12.23
C PHE A 14 -10.80 -24.36 -10.89
N VAL A 15 -10.85 -25.08 -9.75
CA VAL A 15 -10.79 -24.47 -8.41
C VAL A 15 -9.42 -23.83 -8.13
N MET A 16 -8.32 -24.42 -8.62
CA MET A 16 -7.00 -23.80 -8.50
C MET A 16 -6.86 -22.52 -9.34
N LEU A 17 -7.49 -22.45 -10.52
CA LEU A 17 -7.46 -21.26 -11.37
C LEU A 17 -8.24 -20.06 -10.79
N VAL A 18 -9.27 -20.30 -9.99
CA VAL A 18 -10.12 -19.24 -9.40
C VAL A 18 -9.59 -18.73 -8.05
N GLY A 19 -8.70 -19.49 -7.38
CA GLY A 19 -8.27 -19.22 -6.01
C GLY A 19 -7.30 -18.06 -5.78
N CYS A 20 -6.62 -17.55 -6.82
CA CYS A 20 -5.45 -16.68 -6.64
C CYS A 20 -5.67 -15.17 -6.91
N SER A 21 -6.90 -14.71 -7.13
CA SER A 21 -7.14 -13.33 -7.60
C SER A 21 -7.52 -12.32 -6.51
N ARG A 22 -7.33 -12.62 -5.22
CA ARG A 22 -7.45 -11.58 -4.18
C ARG A 22 -6.16 -10.77 -4.12
N ALA A 23 -6.00 -9.88 -5.09
CA ALA A 23 -5.08 -8.76 -5.01
C ALA A 23 -5.46 -7.96 -3.75
N PHE A 24 -4.60 -7.98 -2.74
CA PHE A 24 -4.68 -7.03 -1.63
C PHE A 24 -4.63 -5.62 -2.24
N ASP A 25 -5.74 -4.90 -2.16
CA ASP A 25 -5.80 -3.49 -2.48
C ASP A 25 -5.54 -2.74 -1.17
N TYR A 26 -4.42 -2.03 -1.12
CA TYR A 26 -4.11 -1.18 0.01
C TYR A 26 -4.88 0.14 -0.16
N PRO A 27 -5.71 0.54 0.83
CA PRO A 27 -6.43 1.80 0.72
C PRO A 27 -5.45 2.97 0.60
N GLU A 28 -5.73 3.91 -0.29
CA GLU A 28 -4.95 5.15 -0.42
C GLU A 28 -5.08 5.96 0.88
N ALA A 29 -4.02 5.97 1.68
CA ALA A 29 -3.95 6.77 2.90
C ALA A 29 -3.45 8.19 2.56
N LYS A 30 -4.16 9.20 3.06
CA LYS A 30 -3.70 10.60 3.04
C LYS A 30 -2.99 10.89 4.35
N VAL A 31 -1.79 11.45 4.28
CA VAL A 31 -1.00 11.87 5.43
C VAL A 31 -0.92 13.39 5.45
N THR A 32 -1.19 13.99 6.61
CA THR A 32 -1.08 15.43 6.84
C THR A 32 -0.11 15.64 8.01
N VAL A 33 0.87 16.51 7.82
CA VAL A 33 1.85 16.88 8.85
C VAL A 33 1.59 18.32 9.27
N LYS A 34 1.61 18.56 10.58
CA LYS A 34 1.56 19.90 11.18
C LYS A 34 2.81 20.11 12.02
N VAL A 35 3.53 21.19 11.77
CA VAL A 35 4.76 21.55 12.47
C VAL A 35 4.49 22.73 13.39
N VAL A 36 4.80 22.55 14.67
CA VAL A 36 4.68 23.58 15.71
C VAL A 36 5.99 23.70 16.50
N ASP A 37 6.23 24.88 17.06
CA ASP A 37 7.35 25.13 17.97
C ASP A 37 7.07 24.61 19.40
N GLU A 38 8.03 24.80 20.31
CA GLU A 38 7.90 24.40 21.73
C GLU A 38 6.76 25.13 22.48
N LEU A 39 6.26 26.24 21.93
CA LEU A 39 5.17 27.06 22.47
C LEU A 39 3.84 26.79 21.74
N SER A 40 3.77 25.77 20.88
CA SER A 40 2.60 25.41 20.06
C SER A 40 2.22 26.42 18.98
N ASN A 41 3.11 27.32 18.58
CA ASN A 41 2.89 28.19 17.42
C ASN A 41 3.19 27.44 16.12
N PRO A 42 2.42 27.68 15.03
CA PRO A 42 2.71 27.10 13.73
C PRO A 42 4.05 27.60 13.18
N VAL A 43 4.81 26.70 12.57
CA VAL A 43 6.09 27.02 11.93
C VAL A 43 5.86 27.20 10.43
N GLU A 44 6.00 28.42 9.93
CA GLU A 44 5.92 28.72 8.49
C GLU A 44 7.27 28.48 7.80
N ASN A 45 7.24 28.04 6.53
CA ASN A 45 8.43 27.82 5.69
C ASN A 45 9.41 26.76 6.22
N GLY A 46 8.96 25.83 7.07
CA GLY A 46 9.74 24.69 7.51
C GLY A 46 9.84 23.63 6.40
N GLU A 47 11.06 23.22 6.07
CA GLU A 47 11.28 22.10 5.15
C GLU A 47 10.96 20.77 5.85
N VAL A 48 10.06 19.98 5.26
CA VAL A 48 9.66 18.67 5.76
C VAL A 48 9.98 17.60 4.72
N LEU A 49 10.62 16.52 5.16
CA LEU A 49 10.87 15.34 4.35
C LEU A 49 10.18 14.14 5.00
N ILE A 50 9.29 13.47 4.26
CA ILE A 50 8.55 12.31 4.73
C ILE A 50 8.97 11.10 3.89
N GLY A 51 9.45 10.05 4.55
CA GLY A 51 9.76 8.76 3.93
C GLY A 51 8.64 7.77 4.14
N PHE A 52 8.18 7.13 3.06
CA PHE A 52 7.21 6.03 3.07
C PHE A 52 7.88 4.75 2.59
N GLN A 53 7.61 3.64 3.29
CA GLN A 53 7.94 2.30 2.81
C GLN A 53 6.66 1.63 2.34
N LYS A 54 6.53 1.40 1.03
CA LYS A 54 5.40 0.67 0.46
C LYS A 54 5.80 -0.77 0.13
N PRO A 55 5.06 -1.79 0.57
CA PRO A 55 5.36 -3.17 0.18
C PRO A 55 5.18 -3.35 -1.33
N LYS A 56 6.06 -4.12 -1.96
CA LYS A 56 5.94 -4.43 -3.40
C LYS A 56 4.75 -5.37 -3.63
N ARG A 57 3.89 -5.04 -4.61
CA ARG A 57 2.63 -5.77 -4.86
C ARG A 57 2.82 -7.20 -5.38
N SER A 58 4.03 -7.62 -5.74
CA SER A 58 4.30 -8.96 -6.31
C SER A 58 5.72 -9.49 -6.08
N GLU A 59 6.50 -8.88 -5.18
CA GLU A 59 7.88 -9.26 -4.89
C GLU A 59 8.16 -9.17 -3.38
N GLN A 60 9.19 -9.87 -2.89
CA GLN A 60 9.72 -9.62 -1.55
C GLN A 60 10.43 -8.26 -1.50
N GLY A 61 10.05 -7.42 -0.53
CA GLY A 61 10.70 -6.14 -0.24
C GLY A 61 9.73 -4.94 -0.21
N ALA A 62 10.31 -3.77 0.04
CA ALA A 62 9.61 -2.49 0.09
C ALA A 62 10.23 -1.50 -0.90
N ILE A 63 9.42 -0.55 -1.36
CA ILE A 63 9.83 0.62 -2.13
C ILE A 63 9.86 1.79 -1.17
N GLU A 64 10.99 2.50 -1.13
CA GLU A 64 11.10 3.76 -0.41
C GLU A 64 10.66 4.91 -1.32
N ILE A 65 9.73 5.72 -0.82
CA ILE A 65 9.24 6.92 -1.49
C ILE A 65 9.47 8.08 -0.53
N ALA A 66 10.14 9.12 -0.98
CA ALA A 66 10.32 10.34 -0.20
C ALA A 66 9.49 11.47 -0.82
N GLU A 67 8.70 12.14 0.01
CA GLU A 67 7.99 13.36 -0.36
C GLU A 67 8.59 14.53 0.41
N ARG A 68 8.79 15.65 -0.28
CA ARG A 68 9.27 16.91 0.30
C ARG A 68 8.15 17.93 0.27
N GLY A 69 7.96 18.65 1.36
CA GLY A 69 7.02 19.74 1.49
C GLY A 69 7.61 20.92 2.24
N VAL A 70 6.93 22.05 2.15
CA VAL A 70 7.19 23.25 2.94
C VAL A 70 5.91 23.60 3.67
N THR A 71 5.99 23.91 4.97
CA THR A 71 4.83 24.24 5.79
C THR A 71 4.24 25.61 5.44
N GLY A 72 2.92 25.72 5.58
CA GLY A 72 2.18 26.95 5.31
C GLY A 72 2.06 27.83 6.54
N ALA A 73 1.24 28.89 6.46
CA ALA A 73 0.96 29.79 7.59
C ALA A 73 0.33 29.07 8.80
N ASP A 74 -0.30 27.91 8.58
CA ASP A 74 -0.94 27.09 9.63
C ASP A 74 0.01 26.03 10.24
N GLY A 75 1.28 25.99 9.80
CA GLY A 75 2.26 24.95 10.12
C GLY A 75 2.18 23.76 9.19
#